data_AF-A0A7I8MNW8-F1
#
_entry.id   AF-A0A7I8MNW8-F1
#
_cell.length_a   1.000
_cell.length_b   1.000
_cell.length_c   1.000
_cell.angle_alpha   90.00
_cell.angle_beta   90.00
_cell.angle_gamma   90.00
#
_symmetry.space_group_name_H-M   'P 1'
#
loop_
_entity.id
_entity.type
_entity.pdbx_description
1 polymer ?
#
loop_
_entity_poly.entity_id
_entity_poly.type
_entity_poly.pdbx_seq_one_letter_code
_entity_poly.pdbx_strand_id
1 'polypeptide(L)'
;MNPCAGVDNGLDPVVNHVRQILWFWEMAILCGLLLFPVACGKKGPPVPPKSKIPSAVQDINYNVQGSTVRLSWPVADTDVSDDRKIVSFRVYRSVRPENATSCPGCPVPFELAGEVPAAGASKEGFVEYIDQLSPGDIFYYKIVPVSENGVAEVPSQVIKIADY
;
A
#
# COMPACT_ATOMS: atom_id res chain seq x y z
N MET A 1 34.35 46.12 94.22
CA MET A 1 34.50 46.46 92.78
C MET A 1 34.47 45.14 92.03
N ASN A 2 33.37 44.87 91.32
CA ASN A 2 33.06 43.56 90.76
C ASN A 2 33.88 43.26 89.49
N PRO A 3 34.25 41.99 89.25
CA PRO A 3 34.99 41.59 88.07
C PRO A 3 34.09 41.10 86.92
N CYS A 4 34.61 41.36 85.73
CA CYS A 4 34.69 40.52 84.53
C CYS A 4 33.42 40.08 83.79
N ALA A 5 33.42 40.52 82.53
CA ALA A 5 32.62 40.04 81.42
C ALA A 5 32.91 38.58 81.06
N GLY A 6 31.88 37.86 80.62
CA GLY A 6 31.97 36.63 79.86
C GLY A 6 31.08 36.77 78.63
N VAL A 7 31.70 36.73 77.45
CA VAL A 7 31.02 36.54 76.16
C VAL A 7 31.05 35.05 75.90
N ASP A 8 29.91 34.39 76.08
CA ASP A 8 29.68 32.99 75.80
C ASP A 8 29.13 32.84 74.38
N ASN A 9 30.05 32.51 73.47
CA ASN A 9 29.76 31.99 72.13
C ASN A 9 29.14 30.59 72.26
N GLY A 10 27.84 30.53 72.56
CA GLY A 10 27.04 29.31 72.53
C GLY A 10 26.36 29.14 71.19
N LEU A 11 27.00 28.39 70.29
CA LEU A 11 26.38 27.86 69.06
C LEU A 11 25.06 27.15 69.41
N ASP A 12 23.99 27.71 68.89
CA ASP A 12 22.61 27.36 69.17
C ASP A 12 22.21 26.03 68.47
N PRO A 13 21.68 25.04 69.21
CA PRO A 13 21.35 23.72 68.69
C PRO A 13 20.24 23.73 67.62
N VAL A 14 19.50 24.84 67.52
CA VAL A 14 18.45 25.05 66.52
C VAL A 14 19.04 25.19 65.11
N VAL A 15 20.18 25.86 64.96
CA VAL A 15 20.83 26.08 63.66
C VAL A 15 21.34 24.76 63.06
N ASN A 16 21.83 23.85 63.89
CA ASN A 16 22.30 22.55 63.44
C ASN A 16 21.15 21.62 62.98
N HIS A 17 19.98 21.73 63.61
CA HIS A 17 18.81 20.93 63.24
C HIS A 17 18.18 21.40 61.91
N VAL A 18 18.12 22.73 61.71
CA VAL A 18 17.69 23.32 60.42
C VAL A 18 18.67 22.96 59.30
N ARG A 19 19.98 22.96 59.58
CA ARG A 19 21.01 22.56 58.60
C ARG A 19 20.95 21.08 58.24
N GLN A 20 20.63 20.19 59.20
CA GLN A 20 20.42 18.77 58.93
C GLN A 20 19.21 18.53 58.02
N ILE A 21 18.06 19.19 58.27
CA ILE A 21 16.84 19.05 57.45
C ILE A 21 17.09 19.53 56.02
N LEU A 22 17.81 20.65 55.85
CA LEU A 22 18.18 21.17 54.53
C LEU A 22 19.11 20.22 53.75
N TRP A 23 20.06 19.56 54.42
CA TRP A 23 20.93 18.55 53.79
C TRP A 23 20.18 17.28 53.36
N PHE A 24 19.20 16.83 54.16
CA PHE A 24 18.35 15.70 53.78
C PHE A 24 17.49 16.00 52.56
N TRP A 25 17.00 17.23 52.43
CA TRP A 25 16.23 17.66 51.25
C TRP A 25 17.10 17.83 50.01
N GLU A 26 18.32 18.35 50.12
CA GLU A 26 19.25 18.39 48.98
C GLU A 26 19.62 16.99 48.49
N MET A 27 19.90 16.04 49.39
CA MET A 27 20.19 14.65 49.01
C MET A 27 18.98 13.94 48.40
N ALA A 28 17.77 14.20 48.90
CA ALA A 28 16.54 13.66 48.34
C ALA A 28 16.25 14.20 46.92
N ILE A 29 16.50 15.49 46.69
CA ILE A 29 16.35 16.12 45.37
C ILE A 29 17.42 15.60 44.40
N LEU A 30 18.66 15.42 44.84
CA LEU A 30 19.75 14.88 44.02
C LEU A 30 19.49 13.41 43.64
N CYS A 31 19.00 12.58 44.57
CA CYS A 31 18.61 11.19 44.30
C CYS A 31 17.37 11.10 43.39
N GLY A 32 16.39 11.99 43.56
CA GLY A 32 15.20 12.02 42.71
C GLY A 32 15.52 12.35 41.25
N LEU A 33 16.52 13.22 41.01
CA LEU A 33 16.96 13.60 39.67
C LEU A 33 17.70 12.46 38.94
N LEU A 34 18.42 11.60 39.68
CA LEU A 34 19.16 10.45 39.11
C LEU A 34 18.26 9.26 38.74
N LEU A 35 17.00 9.24 39.20
CA LEU A 35 16.06 8.13 39.00
C LEU A 35 15.05 8.35 37.87
N PHE A 36 15.22 9.37 37.02
CA PHE A 36 14.42 9.52 35.80
C PHE A 36 15.09 8.81 34.62
N PRO A 37 14.71 7.55 34.28
CA PRO A 37 15.13 6.97 33.02
C PRO A 37 14.50 7.78 31.88
N VAL A 38 15.35 8.34 31.03
CA VAL A 38 14.99 8.86 29.71
C VAL A 38 14.47 7.71 28.84
N ALA A 39 13.20 7.39 28.97
CA ALA A 39 12.51 6.43 28.11
C ALA A 39 12.37 7.04 26.70
N CYS A 40 13.42 6.88 25.89
CA CYS A 40 13.39 7.21 24.47
C CYS A 40 12.57 6.14 23.73
N GLY A 41 11.24 6.30 23.74
CA GLY A 41 10.34 5.46 22.95
C GLY A 41 10.56 5.69 21.45
N LYS A 42 11.42 4.90 20.81
CA LYS A 42 11.43 4.79 19.35
C LYS A 42 10.12 4.14 18.92
N LYS A 43 9.17 4.94 18.44
CA LYS A 43 8.06 4.43 17.63
C LYS A 43 8.68 3.82 16.37
N GLY A 44 8.64 2.49 16.27
CA GLY A 44 9.04 1.79 15.06
C GLY A 44 8.21 2.30 13.87
N PRO A 45 8.77 2.35 12.66
CA PRO A 45 8.01 2.72 11.48
C PRO A 45 6.77 1.81 11.35
N PRO A 46 5.59 2.36 11.02
CA PRO A 46 4.39 1.57 10.87
C PRO A 46 4.61 0.53 9.77
N VAL A 47 4.44 -0.74 10.11
CA VAL A 47 4.48 -1.83 9.13
C VAL A 47 3.18 -1.74 8.31
N PRO A 48 3.26 -1.56 6.98
CA PRO A 48 2.05 -1.53 6.16
C PRO A 48 1.33 -2.88 6.31
N PRO A 49 -0.01 -2.86 6.46
CA PRO A 49 -0.78 -4.10 6.53
C PRO A 49 -0.52 -4.94 5.28
N LYS A 50 -0.26 -6.23 5.47
CA LYS A 50 -0.08 -7.20 4.39
C LYS A 50 -1.42 -7.45 3.70
N SER A 51 -1.90 -6.49 2.92
CA SER A 51 -3.08 -6.69 2.08
C SER A 51 -2.67 -7.51 0.87
N LYS A 52 -3.32 -8.67 0.68
CA LYS A 52 -3.14 -9.49 -0.52
C LYS A 52 -3.56 -8.65 -1.73
N ILE A 53 -2.68 -8.54 -2.72
CA ILE A 53 -2.99 -7.89 -3.99
C ILE A 53 -3.70 -8.94 -4.85
N PRO A 54 -4.84 -8.61 -5.49
CA PRO A 54 -5.46 -9.49 -6.47
C PRO A 54 -4.45 -9.93 -7.53
N SER A 55 -4.40 -11.23 -7.81
CA SER A 55 -3.54 -11.76 -8.87
C SER A 55 -3.98 -11.20 -10.23
N ALA A 56 -3.02 -11.06 -11.14
CA ALA A 56 -3.32 -10.77 -12.53
C ALA A 56 -4.27 -11.82 -13.12
N VAL A 57 -5.12 -11.40 -14.07
CA VAL A 57 -6.00 -12.32 -14.81
C VAL A 57 -5.14 -13.35 -15.57
N GLN A 58 -5.45 -14.63 -15.35
CA GLN A 58 -4.80 -15.79 -15.96
C GLN A 58 -5.79 -16.55 -16.85
N ASP A 59 -5.29 -17.48 -17.64
CA ASP A 59 -6.08 -18.40 -18.47
C ASP A 59 -7.07 -17.71 -19.43
N ILE A 60 -6.62 -16.58 -20.01
CA ILE A 60 -7.41 -15.86 -21.00
C ILE A 60 -7.48 -16.68 -22.29
N ASN A 61 -8.69 -17.04 -22.68
CA ASN A 61 -8.99 -17.71 -23.93
C ASN A 61 -9.48 -16.69 -24.97
N TYR A 62 -9.19 -16.94 -26.24
CA TYR A 62 -9.73 -16.15 -27.33
C TYR A 62 -10.17 -17.03 -28.50
N ASN A 63 -11.27 -16.64 -29.13
CA ASN A 63 -11.77 -17.28 -30.34
C ASN A 63 -12.09 -16.20 -31.37
N VAL A 64 -11.56 -16.35 -32.58
CA VAL A 64 -11.83 -15.43 -33.69
C VAL A 64 -12.75 -16.10 -34.69
N GLN A 65 -13.86 -15.43 -35.01
CA GLN A 65 -14.86 -15.89 -35.98
C GLN A 65 -15.11 -14.77 -36.99
N GLY A 66 -14.54 -14.90 -38.18
CA GLY A 66 -14.54 -13.82 -39.18
C GLY A 66 -13.88 -12.56 -38.59
N SER A 67 -14.53 -11.41 -38.71
CA SER A 67 -14.02 -10.13 -38.20
C SER A 67 -14.34 -9.86 -36.72
N THR A 68 -14.57 -10.90 -35.92
CA THR A 68 -14.95 -10.75 -34.50
C THR A 68 -14.08 -11.62 -33.61
N VAL A 69 -13.48 -11.03 -32.59
CA VAL A 69 -12.83 -11.77 -31.49
C VAL A 69 -13.74 -11.84 -30.28
N ARG A 70 -13.79 -13.01 -29.66
CA ARG A 70 -14.34 -13.22 -28.32
C ARG A 70 -13.19 -13.55 -27.38
N LEU A 71 -12.93 -12.68 -26.42
CA LEU A 71 -12.04 -12.92 -25.28
C LEU A 71 -12.87 -13.45 -24.12
N SER A 72 -12.39 -14.49 -23.42
CA SER A 72 -13.05 -15.06 -22.25
C SER A 72 -12.02 -15.36 -21.17
N TRP A 73 -12.32 -15.04 -19.92
CA TRP A 73 -11.42 -15.30 -18.79
C TRP A 73 -12.19 -15.53 -17.50
N PRO A 74 -11.60 -16.29 -16.55
CA PRO A 74 -12.21 -16.51 -15.26
C PRO A 74 -12.14 -15.24 -14.39
N VAL A 75 -13.20 -15.00 -13.62
CA VAL A 75 -13.19 -14.07 -12.50
C VAL A 75 -12.52 -14.80 -11.34
N ALA A 76 -11.31 -14.39 -10.98
CA ALA A 76 -10.60 -15.01 -9.87
C ALA A 76 -11.39 -14.82 -8.57
N ASP A 77 -11.75 -15.93 -7.92
CA ASP A 77 -12.21 -15.94 -6.54
C ASP A 77 -11.05 -15.49 -5.67
N THR A 78 -11.04 -14.21 -5.34
CA THR A 78 -9.96 -13.62 -4.59
C THR A 78 -10.39 -13.57 -3.14
N ASP A 79 -9.73 -14.38 -2.29
CA ASP A 79 -9.65 -14.19 -0.84
C ASP A 79 -8.88 -12.89 -0.52
N VAL A 80 -9.41 -11.76 -1.02
CA VAL A 80 -8.91 -10.41 -0.78
C VAL A 80 -9.87 -9.70 0.16
N SER A 81 -9.33 -8.77 0.94
CA SER A 81 -10.13 -7.84 1.74
C SER A 81 -11.21 -7.19 0.88
N ASP A 82 -12.41 -6.96 1.43
CA ASP A 82 -13.58 -6.41 0.70
C ASP A 82 -13.21 -5.22 -0.23
N ASP A 83 -12.42 -4.26 0.26
CA ASP A 83 -11.98 -3.08 -0.52
C ASP A 83 -11.19 -3.37 -1.81
N ARG A 84 -10.63 -4.60 -1.93
CA ARG A 84 -9.85 -5.07 -3.08
C ARG A 84 -10.56 -6.15 -3.89
N LYS A 85 -11.83 -6.41 -3.59
CA LYS A 85 -12.67 -7.29 -4.40
C LYS A 85 -12.78 -6.73 -5.81
N ILE A 86 -12.56 -7.57 -6.82
CA ILE A 86 -12.67 -7.18 -8.23
C ILE A 86 -14.13 -6.96 -8.59
N VAL A 87 -14.46 -5.77 -9.09
CA VAL A 87 -15.82 -5.39 -9.50
C VAL A 87 -15.96 -5.29 -11.02
N SER A 88 -14.87 -4.99 -11.74
CA SER A 88 -14.86 -4.91 -13.19
C SER A 88 -13.48 -5.22 -13.78
N PHE A 89 -13.43 -5.35 -15.10
CA PHE A 89 -12.22 -5.59 -15.87
C PHE A 89 -12.14 -4.59 -17.02
N ARG A 90 -11.07 -3.83 -17.09
CA ARG A 90 -10.78 -2.93 -18.21
C ARG A 90 -9.99 -3.67 -19.27
N VAL A 91 -10.54 -3.74 -20.48
CA VAL A 91 -9.89 -4.32 -21.64
C VAL A 91 -9.21 -3.19 -22.41
N TYR A 92 -7.90 -3.29 -22.55
CA TYR A 92 -7.11 -2.36 -23.35
C TYR A 92 -6.71 -3.01 -24.65
N ARG A 93 -6.78 -2.24 -25.74
CA ARG A 93 -6.45 -2.66 -27.09
C ARG A 93 -5.38 -1.76 -27.69
N SER A 94 -4.48 -2.34 -28.46
CA SER A 94 -3.59 -1.63 -29.38
C SER A 94 -3.75 -2.20 -30.77
N VAL A 95 -3.80 -1.32 -31.77
CA VAL A 95 -3.91 -1.70 -33.18
C VAL A 95 -2.67 -1.24 -33.91
N ARG A 96 -2.09 -2.13 -34.72
CA ARG A 96 -0.97 -1.81 -35.60
C ARG A 96 -1.22 -2.39 -36.99
N PRO A 97 -1.13 -1.59 -38.06
CA PRO A 97 -1.16 -2.12 -39.41
C PRO A 97 -0.06 -3.16 -39.60
N GLU A 98 -0.37 -4.28 -40.25
CA GLU A 98 0.61 -5.34 -40.54
C GLU A 98 1.78 -4.81 -41.37
N ASN A 99 1.50 -3.89 -42.29
CA ASN A 99 2.48 -3.23 -43.16
C ASN A 99 3.22 -2.07 -42.49
N ALA A 100 2.94 -1.76 -41.22
CA ALA A 100 3.64 -0.70 -40.52
C ALA A 100 5.10 -1.08 -40.29
N THR A 101 6.03 -0.16 -40.58
CA THR A 101 7.44 -0.36 -40.30
C THR A 101 7.64 -0.58 -38.79
N SER A 102 8.14 -1.77 -38.43
CA SER A 102 8.46 -2.08 -37.04
C SER A 102 9.52 -1.10 -36.53
N CYS A 103 9.12 -0.26 -35.57
CA CYS A 103 10.03 0.64 -34.85
C CYS A 103 10.54 -0.06 -33.58
N PRO A 104 11.85 -0.38 -33.47
CA PRO A 104 12.43 -0.91 -32.25
C PRO A 104 12.30 0.12 -31.11
N GLY A 105 11.67 -0.29 -30.01
CA GLY A 105 11.53 0.56 -28.81
C GLY A 105 10.38 1.57 -28.83
N CYS A 106 9.59 1.64 -29.91
CA CYS A 106 8.39 2.48 -29.90
C CYS A 106 7.36 1.91 -28.90
N PRO A 107 6.88 2.72 -27.95
CA PRO A 107 5.80 2.31 -27.04
C PRO A 107 4.60 1.82 -27.84
N VAL A 108 4.00 0.70 -27.42
CA VAL A 108 2.73 0.23 -27.97
C VAL A 108 1.62 1.01 -27.25
N PRO A 109 0.94 1.97 -27.91
CA PRO A 109 -0.12 2.73 -27.25
C PRO A 109 -1.31 1.81 -27.03
N PHE A 110 -1.69 1.61 -25.77
CA PHE A 110 -2.88 0.87 -25.40
C PHE A 110 -4.00 1.84 -25.04
N GLU A 111 -5.14 1.68 -25.69
CA GLU A 111 -6.34 2.47 -25.44
C GLU A 111 -7.40 1.60 -24.74
N LEU A 112 -8.26 2.22 -23.94
CA LEU A 112 -9.36 1.51 -23.30
C LEU A 112 -10.39 1.14 -24.37
N ALA A 113 -10.54 -0.15 -24.63
CA ALA A 113 -11.49 -0.68 -25.61
C ALA A 113 -12.85 -1.00 -24.97
N GLY A 114 -12.86 -1.31 -23.67
CA GLY A 114 -14.09 -1.54 -22.94
C GLY A 114 -13.88 -1.86 -21.46
N GLU A 115 -14.99 -1.89 -20.73
CA GLU A 115 -15.02 -2.31 -19.33
C GLU A 115 -16.11 -3.38 -19.16
N VAL A 116 -15.77 -4.50 -18.53
CA VAL A 116 -16.66 -5.65 -18.34
C VAL A 116 -16.90 -5.82 -16.84
N PRO A 117 -18.15 -5.76 -16.35
CA PRO A 117 -18.44 -5.96 -14.93
C PRO A 117 -18.23 -7.42 -14.53
N ALA A 118 -17.59 -7.65 -13.39
CA ALA A 118 -17.39 -8.99 -12.83
C ALA A 118 -18.74 -9.66 -12.47
N ALA A 119 -19.75 -8.86 -12.13
CA ALA A 119 -21.13 -9.33 -11.90
C ALA A 119 -21.78 -9.98 -13.14
N GLY A 120 -21.25 -9.73 -14.34
CA GLY A 120 -21.69 -10.37 -15.58
C GLY A 120 -21.11 -11.77 -15.82
N ALA A 121 -20.37 -12.33 -14.86
CA ALA A 121 -19.81 -13.67 -14.99
C ALA A 121 -20.89 -14.74 -15.17
N SER A 122 -20.58 -15.74 -15.99
CA SER A 122 -21.40 -16.94 -16.16
C SER A 122 -21.47 -17.74 -14.85
N LYS A 123 -22.35 -18.75 -14.80
CA LYS A 123 -22.41 -19.69 -13.67
C LYS A 123 -21.10 -20.44 -13.43
N GLU A 124 -20.26 -20.54 -14.46
CA GLU A 124 -18.95 -21.17 -14.41
C GLU A 124 -17.84 -20.20 -13.99
N GLY A 125 -18.18 -18.92 -13.74
CA GLY A 125 -17.24 -17.90 -13.27
C GLY A 125 -16.48 -17.19 -14.38
N PHE A 126 -16.91 -17.30 -15.64
CA PHE A 126 -16.24 -16.66 -16.78
C PHE A 126 -16.94 -15.39 -17.23
N VAL A 127 -16.17 -14.36 -17.57
CA VAL A 127 -16.65 -13.17 -18.25
C VAL A 127 -16.15 -13.15 -19.69
N GLU A 128 -16.91 -12.48 -20.56
CA GLU A 128 -16.59 -12.39 -21.98
C GLU A 128 -16.58 -10.95 -22.47
N TYR A 129 -15.70 -10.69 -23.43
CA TYR A 129 -15.63 -9.44 -24.17
C TYR A 129 -15.56 -9.73 -25.66
N ILE A 130 -16.32 -8.97 -26.44
CA ILE A 130 -16.40 -9.12 -27.89
C ILE A 130 -15.90 -7.84 -28.53
N ASP A 131 -15.03 -7.97 -29.52
CA ASP A 131 -14.49 -6.85 -30.28
C ASP A 131 -14.47 -7.15 -31.78
N GLN A 132 -14.56 -6.09 -32.59
CA GLN A 132 -14.46 -6.17 -34.04
C GLN A 132 -13.01 -5.96 -34.48
N LEU A 133 -12.55 -6.84 -35.34
CA LEU A 133 -11.20 -6.79 -35.91
C LEU A 133 -11.25 -6.27 -37.35
N SER A 134 -10.27 -5.44 -37.73
CA SER A 134 -10.09 -4.91 -39.09
C SER A 134 -9.01 -5.69 -39.85
N PRO A 135 -9.32 -6.28 -41.03
CA PRO A 135 -8.38 -7.12 -41.75
C PRO A 135 -7.08 -6.38 -42.09
N GLY A 136 -5.94 -7.07 -41.97
CA GLY A 136 -4.61 -6.47 -42.21
C GLY A 136 -4.06 -5.66 -41.02
N ASP A 137 -4.74 -5.67 -39.87
CA ASP A 137 -4.24 -5.12 -38.62
C ASP A 137 -3.86 -6.22 -37.61
N ILE A 138 -2.83 -5.95 -36.84
CA ILE A 138 -2.39 -6.72 -35.68
C ILE A 138 -2.97 -6.08 -34.43
N PHE A 139 -3.65 -6.89 -33.63
CA PHE A 139 -4.29 -6.47 -32.40
C PHE A 139 -3.53 -6.99 -31.18
N TYR A 140 -3.35 -6.12 -30.19
CA TYR A 140 -2.79 -6.47 -28.88
C TYR A 140 -3.82 -6.18 -27.80
N TYR A 141 -4.10 -7.15 -26.94
CA TYR A 141 -5.02 -7.00 -25.82
C TYR A 141 -4.32 -7.20 -24.48
N LYS A 142 -4.71 -6.45 -23.48
CA LYS A 142 -4.41 -6.73 -22.07
C LYS A 142 -5.63 -6.41 -21.23
N ILE A 143 -5.83 -7.18 -20.17
CA ILE A 143 -6.99 -7.05 -19.29
C ILE A 143 -6.48 -6.61 -17.92
N VAL A 144 -7.12 -5.60 -17.35
CA VAL A 144 -6.73 -5.03 -16.05
C VAL A 144 -7.92 -5.16 -15.09
N PRO A 145 -7.81 -5.94 -14.01
CA PRO A 145 -8.83 -5.98 -12.99
C PRO A 145 -8.98 -4.60 -12.32
N VAL A 146 -10.20 -4.26 -11.94
CA VAL A 146 -10.51 -3.05 -11.18
C VAL A 146 -11.21 -3.48 -9.90
N SER A 147 -10.64 -3.09 -8.76
CA SER A 147 -11.22 -3.34 -7.45
C SER A 147 -12.35 -2.37 -7.10
N GLU A 148 -13.12 -2.67 -6.05
CA GLU A 148 -14.25 -1.86 -5.59
C GLU A 148 -13.89 -0.39 -5.31
N ASN A 149 -12.68 -0.14 -4.78
CA ASN A 149 -12.14 1.21 -4.59
C ASN A 149 -11.73 1.93 -5.90
N GLY A 150 -11.96 1.32 -7.07
CA GLY A 150 -11.66 1.86 -8.40
C GLY A 150 -10.20 1.77 -8.83
N VAL A 151 -9.35 1.08 -8.05
CA VAL A 151 -7.93 0.95 -8.36
C VAL A 151 -7.73 -0.12 -9.44
N ALA A 152 -6.96 0.23 -10.47
CA ALA A 152 -6.51 -0.71 -11.49
C ALA A 152 -5.39 -1.59 -10.90
N GLU A 153 -5.63 -2.90 -10.90
CA GLU A 153 -4.73 -3.90 -10.35
C GLU A 153 -3.69 -4.37 -11.38
N VAL A 154 -2.99 -5.46 -11.10
CA VAL A 154 -1.93 -5.98 -11.98
C VAL A 154 -2.51 -6.41 -13.34
N PRO A 155 -1.99 -5.91 -14.48
CA PRO A 155 -2.47 -6.28 -15.80
C PRO A 155 -2.16 -7.76 -16.13
N SER A 156 -2.97 -8.35 -17.00
CA SER A 156 -2.71 -9.65 -17.60
C SER A 156 -1.50 -9.64 -18.54
N GLN A 157 -1.10 -10.84 -18.98
CA GLN A 157 -0.24 -10.98 -20.15
C GLN A 157 -0.87 -10.32 -21.39
N VAL A 158 -0.02 -9.85 -22.31
CA VAL A 158 -0.46 -9.27 -23.58
C VAL A 158 -0.77 -10.39 -24.57
N ILE A 159 -1.96 -10.37 -25.13
CA ILE A 159 -2.41 -11.32 -26.16
C ILE A 159 -2.24 -10.64 -27.52
N LYS A 160 -1.51 -11.26 -28.43
CA LYS A 160 -1.37 -10.82 -29.82
C LYS A 160 -2.33 -11.62 -30.69
N ILE A 161 -3.13 -10.93 -31.50
CA ILE A 161 -4.01 -11.54 -32.50
C ILE A 161 -3.65 -10.93 -33.86
N ALA A 162 -3.38 -11.78 -34.83
CA ALA A 162 -3.06 -11.45 -36.22
C ALA A 162 -3.60 -12.57 -37.12
N ASP A 163 -3.69 -12.31 -38.42
CA ASP A 163 -3.99 -13.30 -39.47
C ASP A 163 -5.25 -14.15 -39.20
N TYR A 164 -6.41 -13.49 -39.13
CA TYR A 164 -7.71 -14.11 -38.84
C TYR A 164 -8.70 -14.04 -40.00
#